data_AF-A0A6A6EGU9-F1
#
_entry.id   AF-A0A6A6EGU9-F1
#
_cell.length_a   1.000
_cell.length_b   1.000
_cell.length_c   1.000
_cell.angle_alpha   90.00
_cell.angle_beta   90.00
_cell.angle_gamma   90.00
#
_symmetry.space_group_name_H-M   'P 1'
#
loop_
_entity.id
_entity.type
_entity.pdbx_description
1 polymer ?
#
loop_
_entity_poly.entity_id
_entity_poly.type
_entity_poly.pdbx_seq_one_letter_code
_entity_poly.pdbx_strand_id
1 'polypeptide(L)' 'LCSMAENADLEGMRTMGVLTKPDLVTDIATQDAIKDLILGKWNQLRLGYCVVKNRSADDQ' A
#
# COMPACT_ATOMS: atom_id res chain seq x y z
N LEU A 1 -1.95 8.75 -0.87
CA LEU A 1 -0.50 8.47 -0.90
C LEU A 1 0.12 9.16 0.33
N CYS A 2 1.43 9.10 0.59
CA CYS A 2 2.02 10.02 1.57
C CYS A 2 2.17 11.40 0.94
N SER A 3 1.82 12.47 1.66
CA SER A 3 1.83 13.84 1.12
C SER A 3 3.20 14.29 0.59
N MET A 4 4.30 13.77 1.15
CA MET A 4 5.65 14.05 0.64
C MET A 4 5.90 13.46 -0.75
N ALA A 5 5.34 12.28 -1.04
CA ALA A 5 5.48 11.66 -2.34
C ALA A 5 4.60 12.36 -3.39
N GLU A 6 3.38 12.78 -3.02
CA GLU A 6 2.49 13.56 -3.91
C GLU A 6 3.12 14.89 -4.31
N ASN A 7 3.75 15.59 -3.36
CA ASN A 7 4.44 16.85 -3.63
C ASN A 7 5.68 16.69 -4.51
N ALA A 8 6.37 15.55 -4.43
CA ALA A 8 7.57 15.27 -5.22
C ALA A 8 7.27 14.64 -6.60
N ASP A 9 6.10 14.01 -6.75
CA ASP A 9 5.69 13.26 -7.93
C ASP A 9 4.17 13.41 -8.14
N LEU A 10 3.78 14.61 -8.59
CA LEU A 10 2.37 14.99 -8.81
C LEU A 10 1.62 14.05 -9.76
N GLU A 11 2.32 13.46 -10.74
CA GLU A 11 1.75 12.54 -11.72
C GLU A 11 1.84 11.06 -11.28
N GLY A 12 2.44 10.76 -10.12
CA GLY A 12 2.57 9.40 -9.60
C GLY A 12 3.32 8.42 -10.52
N MET A 13 4.17 8.95 -11.41
CA MET A 13 4.88 8.16 -12.43
C MET A 13 6.11 7.44 -11.88
N ARG A 14 6.70 7.95 -10.80
CA ARG A 14 7.94 7.45 -10.19
C ARG A 14 7.71 6.94 -8.77
N THR A 15 6.45 6.92 -8.32
CA THR A 15 6.06 6.48 -6.99
C THR A 15 5.45 5.09 -7.05
N MET A 16 5.92 4.19 -6.18
CA MET A 16 5.34 2.87 -5.96
C MET A 16 4.93 2.75 -4.49
N GLY A 17 3.72 2.25 -4.24
CA GLY A 17 3.22 2.06 -2.88
C GLY A 17 3.61 0.68 -2.36
N VAL A 18 4.24 0.61 -1.19
CA VAL A 18 4.52 -0.66 -0.50
C VAL A 18 3.73 -0.71 0.79
N LEU A 19 2.80 -1.65 0.89
CA LEU A 19 2.07 -1.94 2.11
C LEU A 19 2.82 -3.01 2.89
N THR A 20 3.03 -2.77 4.18
CA THR A 20 3.73 -3.71 5.06
C THR A 20 2.82 -4.21 6.17
N LYS A 21 3.12 -5.41 6.68
CA LYS A 21 2.40 -6.05 7.80
C LYS A 21 0.89 -6.25 7.52
N PRO A 22 0.52 -6.98 6.44
CA PRO A 22 -0.88 -7.27 6.17
C PRO A 22 -1.55 -8.11 7.27
N ASP A 23 -0.75 -8.78 8.09
CA ASP A 23 -1.17 -9.57 9.25
C ASP A 23 -1.85 -8.77 10.36
N LEU A 24 -1.56 -7.46 10.48
CA LEU A 24 -2.23 -6.60 11.47
C LEU A 24 -3.65 -6.21 11.07
N VAL A 25 -4.04 -6.44 9.83
CA VAL A 25 -5.37 -6.08 9.32
C VAL A 25 -6.32 -7.24 9.56
N THR A 26 -6.98 -7.22 10.71
CA THR A 26 -7.94 -8.27 11.13
C THR A 26 -9.36 -8.00 10.65
N ASP A 27 -9.68 -6.75 10.30
CA ASP A 27 -10.99 -6.33 9.84
C ASP A 27 -11.18 -6.55 8.33
N ILE A 28 -12.28 -7.22 7.95
CA ILE A 28 -12.57 -7.61 6.55
C ILE A 28 -12.82 -6.38 5.67
N ALA A 29 -13.52 -5.36 6.18
CA ALA A 29 -13.78 -4.15 5.41
C ALA A 29 -12.47 -3.41 5.07
N THR A 30 -11.54 -3.39 6.02
CA THR A 30 -10.20 -2.84 5.81
C THR A 30 -9.39 -3.68 4.83
N GLN A 31 -9.48 -5.01 4.86
CA GLN A 31 -8.85 -5.87 3.86
C GLN A 31 -9.39 -5.61 2.45
N ASP A 32 -10.70 -5.42 2.30
CA ASP A 32 -11.30 -5.14 1.00
C ASP A 32 -10.94 -3.74 0.49
N ALA A 33 -10.84 -2.74 1.37
CA ALA A 33 -10.31 -1.43 1.00
C ALA A 33 -8.84 -1.52 0.53
N ILE A 34 -8.02 -2.35 1.17
CA ILE A 34 -6.64 -2.60 0.74
C ILE A 34 -6.59 -3.31 -0.61
N LYS A 35 -7.45 -4.32 -0.84
CA LYS A 35 -7.57 -4.97 -2.16
C LYS A 35 -7.94 -3.97 -3.24
N ASP A 36 -8.92 -3.10 -2.97
CA ASP A 36 -9.34 -2.06 -3.91
C ASP A 36 -8.23 -1.04 -4.22
N LEU A 37 -7.40 -0.70 -3.23
CA LEU A 37 -6.20 0.12 -3.41
C LEU A 37 -5.17 -0.59 -4.30
N ILE A 38 -4.88 -1.87 -4.04
CA ILE A 38 -3.88 -2.64 -4.81
C ILE A 38 -4.34 -2.86 -6.26
N LEU A 39 -5.63 -3.08 -6.46
CA LEU A 39 -6.25 -3.20 -7.79
C LEU A 39 -6.31 -1.87 -8.54
N GLY A 40 -5.83 -0.77 -7.95
CA GLY A 40 -5.79 0.54 -8.60
C GLY A 40 -7.17 1.17 -8.79
N LYS A 41 -8.17 0.75 -8.00
CA LYS A 41 -9.49 1.41 -8.01
C LYS A 41 -9.43 2.79 -7.33
N TRP A 42 -8.44 3.00 -6.46
CA TRP A 42 -8.20 4.24 -5.72
C TRP A 42 -6.73 4.64 -5.89
N ASN A 43 -6.46 5.90 -6.18
CA ASN A 43 -5.11 6.48 -6.23
C ASN A 43 -4.13 5.70 -7.13
N GLN A 44 -4.44 5.68 -8.44
CA GLN A 44 -3.67 4.97 -9.46
C GLN A 44 -2.21 5.46 -9.51
N LEU A 45 -1.30 4.62 -9.03
CA LEU A 45 0.12 4.77 -9.25
C LEU A 45 0.52 4.02 -10.50
N ARG A 46 1.35 4.64 -11.35
CA ARG A 46 1.76 4.02 -12.62
C ARG A 46 2.61 2.76 -12.41
N LEU A 47 3.33 2.70 -11.28
CA LEU A 47 4.12 1.55 -10.85
C LEU A 47 3.33 0.58 -9.96
N GLY A 48 2.09 0.92 -9.59
CA GLY A 48 1.20 0.08 -8.79
C GLY A 48 1.55 0.02 -7.30
N TYR A 49 0.99 -1.00 -6.65
CA TYR A 49 1.16 -1.28 -5.23
C TYR A 49 1.66 -2.71 -5.01
N CYS A 50 2.54 -2.88 -4.04
CA CYS A 50 3.05 -4.18 -3.58
C CYS A 50 2.71 -4.38 -2.11
N VAL A 51 2.32 -5.60 -1.73
CA VAL A 51 2.13 -5.97 -0.33
C VAL A 51 3.26 -6.90 0.08
N VAL A 52 3.94 -6.56 1.16
CA VAL A 52 5.00 -7.38 1.74
C VAL A 52 4.65 -7.73 3.18
N LYS A 53 4.73 -9.03 3.49
CA LYS A 53 4.71 -9.49 4.88
C LYS A 53 6.15 -9.48 5.39
N ASN A 54 6.44 -8.54 6.29
CA ASN A 54 7.74 -8.51 6.96
C ASN A 54 7.81 -9.65 7.98
N ARG A 55 9.03 -10.14 8.23
CA ARG A 55 9.32 -10.98 9.39
C ARG A 55 8.94 -10.20 10.65
N SER A 56 8.02 -10.73 11.44
CA SER A 56 7.56 -10.08 12.68
C SER A 56 8.70 -10.00 13.68
N ALA A 57 8.65 -9.02 14.58
CA ALA A 57 9.60 -8.93 15.70
C ALA A 57 9.42 -10.09 16.71
N ASP A 58 8.29 -10.80 16.64
CA ASP A 58 7.94 -11.97 17.46
C ASP A 58 8.40 -13.31 16.82
N ASP A 59 9.57 -13.33 16.18
CA ASP A 59 10.26 -14.62 15.95
C ASP A 59 10.85 -15.08 17.28
N GLN A 60 10.07 -15.86 18.04
CA GLN A 60 10.55 -16.68 19.16
C GLN A 60 10.70 -18.13 18.71
#